data_AF-A0A4V1URH0-F1
#
_entry.id   AF-A0A4V1URH0-F1
#
_cell.length_a   1.000
_cell.length_b   1.000
_cell.length_c   1.000
_cell.angle_alpha   90.00
_cell.angle_beta   90.00
_cell.angle_gamma   90.00
#
_symmetry.space_group_name_H-M   'P 1'
#
loop_
_entity.id
_entity.type
_entity.pdbx_description
1 polymer ?
#
loop_
_entity_poly.entity_id
_entity_poly.type
_entity_poly.pdbx_seq_one_letter_code
_entity_poly.pdbx_strand_id
1 'polypeptide(L)'
;MRFFLLFLLVFVSNVGQAGIRESVDSIVDSRTHRFLTALSDRLGFPDTELGKGQAVAALSTSGCNFSVLIVGPVGGDSPAYARILDGWRVSQGLPGEVEWTQEDDCAAALYRYRPGKPGMVSASVTIDLPSLRSALLKVEPKTSFAASDANWSKIDYGFAPDAETSTGIRYWNFTADRPGFRPVVGTITIPPFLPVALVAWFILLPVGVLGSFGLGIVVAKRTSIPLAQRRKLYGRIVMGGAMGTLMVHSLLVIATLPTRALDPLTQLWFGQRFSQFALFILPLGVLVPVLVLPLVTRFEKRLMGPSEEEKVLRSPEMEPTREIDKAYSKKWFRFAIPMFIIGLALQGWYFSMSKEVPYRQLVSILGHLLVFIPFIAQILMKMPRYKVEATTLESLEAYLRVRVHALAAKVGMEPVASRVITETSGGKYSATMSRSGVGVSVHALEQLQPEEIDWLIAHELAHQKLGHLRKLQILSYLPMGIILIPAAALLMNGSFIGNPLVLLGPFLAVMVITVPWGFTIRRMRRAHEFEADRLAVETTGDREAGISALRKTTLNDASPGIHDTDVSTHPDVTARIGAMRAL
;
A
#
# COMPACT_ATOMS: atom_id res chain seq x y z
N MET A 1 -4.11 -14.99 -19.04
CA MET A 1 -2.97 -15.52 -19.82
C MET A 1 -2.15 -14.43 -20.52
N ARG A 2 -2.76 -13.52 -21.31
CA ARG A 2 -2.03 -12.41 -21.98
C ARG A 2 -1.34 -11.39 -21.04
N PHE A 3 -1.90 -11.13 -19.86
CA PHE A 3 -1.26 -10.26 -18.84
C PHE A 3 -0.06 -10.91 -18.13
N PHE A 4 -0.01 -12.24 -18.07
CA PHE A 4 1.10 -12.97 -17.44
C PHE A 4 2.32 -13.06 -18.38
N LEU A 5 2.07 -13.10 -19.68
CA LEU A 5 3.10 -13.06 -20.73
C LEU A 5 3.77 -11.67 -20.86
N LEU A 6 3.03 -10.58 -20.59
CA LEU A 6 3.62 -9.23 -20.60
C LEU A 6 4.63 -9.00 -19.46
N PHE A 7 4.40 -9.65 -18.31
CA PHE A 7 5.32 -9.61 -17.17
C PHE A 7 6.60 -10.43 -17.42
N LEU A 8 6.50 -11.48 -18.25
CA LEU A 8 7.63 -12.32 -18.65
C LEU A 8 8.51 -11.67 -19.72
N LEU A 9 7.95 -10.79 -20.55
CA LEU A 9 8.62 -10.14 -21.69
C LEU A 9 9.54 -8.97 -21.29
N VAL A 10 9.44 -8.44 -20.08
CA VAL A 10 10.37 -7.42 -19.55
C VAL A 10 11.67 -8.05 -19.01
N PHE A 11 11.77 -9.39 -18.96
CA PHE A 11 12.92 -10.09 -18.38
C PHE A 11 13.97 -10.60 -19.40
N VAL A 12 13.82 -10.29 -20.68
CA VAL A 12 14.73 -10.78 -21.74
C VAL A 12 15.31 -9.60 -22.53
N SER A 13 16.34 -8.95 -21.97
CA SER A 13 17.30 -8.15 -22.75
C SER A 13 18.41 -7.61 -21.84
N ASN A 14 19.45 -8.41 -21.60
CA ASN A 14 20.80 -7.94 -21.34
C ASN A 14 21.77 -9.12 -21.53
N VAL A 15 21.93 -9.53 -22.78
CA VAL A 15 23.14 -10.24 -23.18
C VAL A 15 24.18 -9.14 -23.43
N GLY A 16 24.81 -8.67 -22.34
CA GLY A 16 25.85 -7.65 -22.39
C GLY A 16 27.07 -8.16 -23.16
N GLN A 17 27.72 -7.27 -23.90
CA GLN A 17 28.99 -7.58 -24.57
C GLN A 17 30.07 -7.60 -23.50
N ALA A 18 30.80 -8.72 -23.34
CA ALA A 18 31.90 -8.78 -22.39
C ALA A 18 32.96 -7.69 -22.72
N GLY A 19 33.35 -6.87 -21.75
CA GLY A 19 34.36 -5.84 -21.96
C GLY A 19 34.42 -4.76 -20.89
N ILE A 20 35.22 -3.73 -21.19
CA ILE A 20 35.37 -2.51 -20.40
C ILE A 20 34.46 -1.45 -20.99
N ARG A 21 33.72 -0.75 -20.13
CA ARG A 21 32.80 0.30 -20.52
C ARG A 21 32.94 1.53 -19.62
N GLU A 22 32.98 2.70 -20.22
CA GLU A 22 32.83 3.96 -19.47
C GLU A 22 31.39 4.06 -18.95
N SER A 23 31.26 4.26 -17.65
CA SER A 23 29.97 4.41 -16.99
C SER A 23 29.37 5.76 -17.37
N VAL A 24 28.10 5.73 -17.79
CA VAL A 24 27.32 6.96 -18.05
C VAL A 24 26.87 7.61 -16.73
N ASP A 25 26.89 6.83 -15.64
CA ASP A 25 26.52 7.24 -14.28
C ASP A 25 27.79 7.28 -13.39
N SER A 26 27.84 8.19 -12.41
CA SER A 26 28.82 8.15 -11.32
C SER A 26 28.82 6.78 -10.64
N ILE A 27 30.01 6.17 -10.59
CA ILE A 27 30.25 4.93 -9.85
C ILE A 27 30.30 5.23 -8.36
N VAL A 28 30.79 6.42 -8.00
CA VAL A 28 30.89 6.93 -6.63
C VAL A 28 29.57 7.60 -6.22
N ASP A 29 28.47 6.85 -6.39
CA ASP A 29 27.14 7.30 -5.98
C ASP A 29 27.02 7.39 -4.44
N SER A 30 25.91 7.93 -3.95
CA SER A 30 25.65 8.04 -2.49
C SER A 30 25.75 6.72 -1.71
N ARG A 31 25.57 5.54 -2.33
CA ARG A 31 25.76 4.24 -1.67
C ARG A 31 27.23 3.90 -1.58
N THR A 32 27.97 4.14 -2.66
CA THR A 32 29.43 3.99 -2.68
C THR A 32 30.06 4.90 -1.64
N HIS A 33 29.67 6.17 -1.58
CA HIS A 33 30.16 7.10 -0.57
C HIS A 33 29.85 6.61 0.85
N ARG A 34 28.60 6.24 1.17
CA ARG A 34 28.26 5.65 2.49
C ARG A 34 29.06 4.38 2.81
N PHE A 35 29.37 3.59 1.79
CA PHE A 35 30.18 2.39 1.97
C PHE A 35 31.63 2.75 2.30
N LEU A 36 32.24 3.70 1.57
CA LEU A 36 33.58 4.20 1.83
C LEU A 36 33.66 4.91 3.20
N THR A 37 32.69 5.76 3.55
CA THR A 37 32.58 6.36 4.89
C THR A 37 32.51 5.28 5.97
N ALA A 38 31.72 4.22 5.76
CA ALA A 38 31.66 3.13 6.72
C ALA A 38 33.00 2.37 6.83
N LEU A 39 33.77 2.24 5.75
CA LEU A 39 35.14 1.70 5.82
C LEU A 39 36.08 2.65 6.57
N SER A 40 35.96 3.96 6.34
CA SER A 40 36.71 4.99 7.05
C SER A 40 36.46 4.95 8.55
N ASP A 41 35.19 5.08 8.97
CA ASP A 41 34.79 5.10 10.38
C ASP A 41 35.18 3.82 11.14
N ARG A 42 35.20 2.68 10.46
CA ARG A 42 35.35 1.36 11.10
C ARG A 42 36.75 0.80 11.04
N LEU A 43 37.48 1.08 9.96
CA LEU A 43 38.80 0.52 9.71
C LEU A 43 39.90 1.60 9.62
N GLY A 44 39.55 2.89 9.74
CA GLY A 44 40.47 4.01 9.61
C GLY A 44 40.96 4.27 8.18
N PHE A 45 40.15 3.90 7.18
CA PHE A 45 40.47 4.12 5.77
C PHE A 45 40.26 5.60 5.38
N PRO A 46 40.98 6.13 4.38
CA PRO A 46 40.64 7.43 3.81
C PRO A 46 39.26 7.35 3.15
N ASP A 47 38.42 8.35 3.36
CA ASP A 47 37.06 8.42 2.83
C ASP A 47 37.02 8.84 1.35
N THR A 48 37.66 9.95 0.99
CA THR A 48 37.64 10.53 -0.38
C THR A 48 38.87 11.36 -0.76
N GLU A 49 39.63 11.96 0.16
CA GLU A 49 40.85 12.70 -0.19
C GLU A 49 42.07 11.78 -0.34
N LEU A 50 42.09 11.01 -1.42
CA LEU A 50 43.22 10.13 -1.75
C LEU A 50 44.36 10.96 -2.37
N GLY A 51 45.54 10.87 -1.77
CA GLY A 51 46.76 11.46 -2.32
C GLY A 51 47.29 10.71 -3.54
N LYS A 52 48.14 11.37 -4.34
CA LYS A 52 48.77 10.75 -5.52
C LYS A 52 49.46 9.42 -5.17
N GLY A 53 49.11 8.36 -5.89
CA GLY A 53 49.65 7.01 -5.66
C GLY A 53 48.91 6.18 -4.60
N GLN A 54 47.78 6.68 -4.07
CA GLN A 54 46.92 5.97 -3.11
C GLN A 54 45.63 5.55 -3.79
N ALA A 55 45.18 4.33 -3.50
CA ALA A 55 43.88 3.83 -3.92
C ALA A 55 43.22 3.03 -2.79
N VAL A 56 41.90 2.89 -2.87
CA VAL A 56 41.10 2.02 -2.01
C VAL A 56 40.42 0.98 -2.89
N ALA A 57 40.75 -0.28 -2.68
CA ALA A 57 40.08 -1.41 -3.30
C ALA A 57 39.15 -2.05 -2.27
N ALA A 58 37.85 -2.02 -2.55
CA ALA A 58 36.82 -2.50 -1.65
C ALA A 58 35.98 -3.59 -2.29
N LEU A 59 35.93 -4.76 -1.64
CA LEU A 59 35.06 -5.87 -2.00
C LEU A 59 33.78 -5.80 -1.16
N SER A 60 32.62 -5.80 -1.80
CA SER A 60 31.34 -6.01 -1.12
C SER A 60 30.77 -7.34 -1.54
N THR A 61 30.53 -8.22 -0.56
CA THR A 61 30.02 -9.56 -0.79
C THR A 61 28.62 -9.75 -0.18
N SER A 62 27.85 -10.61 -0.82
CA SER A 62 26.47 -10.94 -0.49
C SER A 62 26.21 -12.36 -0.99
N GLY A 63 26.73 -13.35 -0.27
CA GLY A 63 26.76 -14.75 -0.71
C GLY A 63 27.62 -14.93 -1.98
N CYS A 64 27.01 -15.38 -3.08
CA CYS A 64 27.71 -15.51 -4.37
C CYS A 64 27.67 -14.24 -5.23
N ASN A 65 26.89 -13.23 -4.82
CA ASN A 65 26.95 -11.93 -5.45
C ASN A 65 28.09 -11.14 -4.82
N PHE A 66 28.90 -10.49 -5.64
CA PHE A 66 29.90 -9.56 -5.13
C PHE A 66 30.12 -8.41 -6.08
N SER A 67 30.70 -7.34 -5.56
CA SER A 67 31.20 -6.23 -6.34
C SER A 67 32.57 -5.83 -5.86
N VAL A 68 33.47 -5.56 -6.81
CA VAL A 68 34.81 -5.03 -6.55
C VAL A 68 34.84 -3.59 -7.02
N LEU A 69 35.05 -2.67 -6.10
CA LEU A 69 35.21 -1.25 -6.35
C LEU A 69 36.68 -0.87 -6.14
N ILE A 70 37.25 -0.13 -7.09
CA ILE A 70 38.52 0.56 -6.92
C ILE A 70 38.23 2.05 -6.99
N VAL A 71 38.74 2.82 -6.03
CA VAL A 71 38.73 4.28 -6.02
C VAL A 71 40.16 4.76 -5.85
N GLY A 72 40.66 5.54 -6.80
CA GLY A 72 41.95 6.20 -6.77
C GLY A 72 41.84 7.72 -6.63
N PRO A 73 42.97 8.43 -6.68
CA PRO A 73 43.03 9.86 -6.38
C PRO A 73 42.48 10.71 -7.52
N VAL A 74 42.28 11.99 -7.24
CA VAL A 74 41.98 13.00 -8.27
C VAL A 74 43.06 12.95 -9.36
N GLY A 75 42.65 12.77 -10.62
CA GLY A 75 43.57 12.64 -11.77
C GLY A 75 44.25 11.27 -11.91
N GLY A 76 43.80 10.23 -11.18
CA GLY A 76 44.19 8.84 -11.43
C GLY A 76 43.70 8.30 -12.78
N ASP A 77 44.28 7.19 -13.26
CA ASP A 77 43.89 6.55 -14.54
C ASP A 77 42.76 5.53 -14.31
N SER A 78 41.50 5.99 -14.30
CA SER A 78 40.34 5.11 -14.14
C SER A 78 40.23 4.02 -15.24
N PRO A 79 40.57 4.26 -16.53
CA PRO A 79 40.73 3.19 -17.51
C PRO A 79 41.77 2.13 -17.13
N ALA A 80 42.89 2.49 -16.48
CA ALA A 80 43.85 1.51 -15.99
C ALA A 80 43.26 0.62 -14.89
N TYR A 81 42.52 1.19 -13.93
CA TYR A 81 41.82 0.40 -12.92
C TYR A 81 40.80 -0.54 -13.57
N ALA A 82 40.10 -0.08 -14.59
CA ALA A 82 39.18 -0.89 -15.37
C ALA A 82 39.88 -2.07 -16.04
N ARG A 83 41.04 -1.84 -16.68
CA ARG A 83 41.87 -2.90 -17.31
C ARG A 83 42.37 -3.92 -16.30
N ILE A 84 42.74 -3.48 -15.10
CA ILE A 84 43.18 -4.39 -14.02
C ILE A 84 42.02 -5.28 -13.58
N LEU A 85 40.83 -4.71 -13.32
CA LEU A 85 39.65 -5.49 -12.97
C LEU A 85 39.21 -6.42 -14.10
N ASP A 86 39.32 -5.97 -15.35
CA ASP A 86 38.95 -6.76 -16.51
C ASP A 86 39.86 -7.97 -16.69
N GLY A 87 41.17 -7.76 -16.60
CA GLY A 87 42.16 -8.84 -16.62
C GLY A 87 41.95 -9.83 -15.47
N TRP A 88 41.67 -9.33 -14.26
CA TRP A 88 41.41 -10.15 -13.08
C TRP A 88 40.10 -10.95 -13.17
N ARG A 89 39.01 -10.37 -13.70
CA ARG A 89 37.76 -11.13 -13.88
C ARG A 89 37.94 -12.20 -14.96
N VAL A 90 38.66 -11.89 -16.06
CA VAL A 90 38.86 -12.80 -17.19
C VAL A 90 39.73 -13.98 -16.78
N SER A 91 40.78 -13.75 -15.99
CA SER A 91 41.65 -14.83 -15.48
C SER A 91 40.91 -15.83 -14.59
N GLN A 92 39.79 -15.43 -13.99
CA GLN A 92 38.92 -16.28 -13.18
C GLN A 92 37.71 -16.83 -13.95
N GLY A 93 37.58 -16.54 -15.26
CA GLY A 93 36.43 -16.94 -16.06
C GLY A 93 35.11 -16.28 -15.65
N LEU A 94 35.17 -15.11 -15.02
CA LEU A 94 34.00 -14.39 -14.54
C LEU A 94 33.35 -13.55 -15.66
N PRO A 95 32.05 -13.75 -15.95
CA PRO A 95 31.32 -13.02 -16.99
C PRO A 95 30.98 -11.58 -16.58
N GLY A 96 30.54 -10.78 -17.56
CA GLY A 96 30.05 -9.42 -17.33
C GLY A 96 31.03 -8.35 -17.81
N GLU A 97 30.72 -7.10 -17.46
CA GLU A 97 31.44 -5.90 -17.87
C GLU A 97 32.08 -5.22 -16.66
N VAL A 98 33.19 -4.52 -16.91
CA VAL A 98 33.79 -3.59 -15.93
C VAL A 98 33.41 -2.18 -16.31
N GLU A 99 32.78 -1.48 -15.37
CA GLU A 99 32.45 -0.06 -15.50
C GLU A 99 33.60 0.78 -14.93
N TRP A 100 33.90 1.91 -15.53
CA TRP A 100 34.81 2.91 -14.96
C TRP A 100 34.27 4.32 -15.13
N THR A 101 34.70 5.24 -14.29
CA THR A 101 34.34 6.66 -14.38
C THR A 101 35.51 7.52 -13.91
N GLN A 102 35.65 8.68 -14.53
CA GLN A 102 36.58 9.72 -14.12
C GLN A 102 35.77 10.92 -13.61
N GLU A 103 35.78 11.14 -12.30
CA GLU A 103 35.07 12.23 -11.65
C GLU A 103 36.07 13.33 -11.24
N ASP A 104 35.54 14.54 -10.98
CA ASP A 104 36.37 15.70 -10.60
C ASP A 104 37.11 15.46 -9.27
N ASP A 105 36.58 14.59 -8.41
CA ASP A 105 37.09 14.29 -7.08
C ASP A 105 37.72 12.88 -6.95
N CYS A 106 37.57 11.99 -7.94
CA CYS A 106 38.14 10.65 -7.88
C CYS A 106 38.22 9.93 -9.24
N ALA A 107 39.03 8.86 -9.30
CA ALA A 107 39.06 7.91 -10.42
C ALA A 107 38.51 6.56 -9.94
N ALA A 108 37.48 5.99 -10.57
CA ALA A 108 36.87 4.76 -10.06
C ALA A 108 36.63 3.69 -11.13
N ALA A 109 36.71 2.43 -10.72
CA ALA A 109 36.32 1.28 -11.53
C ALA A 109 35.53 0.26 -10.69
N LEU A 110 34.53 -0.37 -11.29
CA LEU A 110 33.59 -1.24 -10.62
C LEU A 110 33.27 -2.47 -11.47
N TYR A 111 33.46 -3.63 -10.86
CA TYR A 111 32.98 -4.90 -11.39
C TYR A 111 31.86 -5.44 -10.51
N ARG A 112 30.77 -5.94 -11.11
CA ARG A 112 29.65 -6.56 -10.38
C ARG A 112 29.36 -7.96 -10.91
N TYR A 113 29.49 -8.95 -10.05
CA TYR A 113 29.12 -10.33 -10.36
C TYR A 113 27.79 -10.69 -9.72
N ARG A 114 26.83 -11.10 -10.55
CA ARG A 114 25.49 -11.53 -10.13
C ARG A 114 25.08 -12.78 -10.92
N PRO A 115 25.38 -14.00 -10.46
CA PRO A 115 25.13 -15.23 -11.20
C PRO A 115 23.66 -15.66 -11.24
N GLY A 116 22.74 -14.82 -10.77
CA GLY A 116 21.36 -15.21 -10.49
C GLY A 116 20.65 -15.81 -11.72
N LYS A 117 20.19 -17.05 -11.60
CA LYS A 117 19.33 -17.74 -12.58
C LYS A 117 18.16 -18.42 -11.86
N PRO A 118 16.92 -18.26 -12.34
CA PRO A 118 15.77 -18.94 -11.77
C PRO A 118 16.00 -20.46 -11.69
N GLY A 119 15.63 -21.07 -10.56
CA GLY A 119 15.73 -22.52 -10.35
C GLY A 119 17.08 -23.01 -9.81
N MET A 120 18.08 -22.14 -9.63
CA MET A 120 19.30 -22.53 -8.91
C MET A 120 18.98 -22.85 -7.45
N VAL A 121 19.53 -23.94 -6.92
CA VAL A 121 19.41 -24.35 -5.50
C VAL A 121 20.62 -23.90 -4.70
N SER A 122 21.78 -23.86 -5.34
CA SER A 122 23.03 -23.39 -4.77
C SER A 122 23.90 -22.74 -5.84
N ALA A 123 24.79 -21.85 -5.40
CA ALA A 123 25.91 -21.35 -6.20
C ALA A 123 27.17 -21.33 -5.33
N SER A 124 28.32 -21.38 -6.00
CA SER A 124 29.63 -21.17 -5.40
C SER A 124 30.47 -20.35 -6.35
N VAL A 125 31.19 -19.37 -5.83
CA VAL A 125 32.16 -18.57 -6.58
C VAL A 125 33.44 -18.43 -5.78
N THR A 126 34.57 -18.64 -6.44
CA THR A 126 35.89 -18.38 -5.86
C THR A 126 36.33 -16.98 -6.30
N ILE A 127 36.76 -16.17 -5.34
CA ILE A 127 37.23 -14.79 -5.53
C ILE A 127 38.71 -14.77 -5.14
N ASP A 128 39.58 -14.74 -6.14
CA ASP A 128 41.03 -14.71 -5.95
C ASP A 128 41.51 -13.28 -5.60
N LEU A 129 41.25 -12.86 -4.36
CA LEU A 129 41.70 -11.57 -3.84
C LEU A 129 43.22 -11.41 -3.82
N PRO A 130 44.03 -12.45 -3.54
CA PRO A 130 45.48 -12.35 -3.67
C PRO A 130 45.96 -11.87 -5.04
N SER A 131 45.45 -12.45 -6.13
CA SER A 131 45.87 -12.00 -7.48
C SER A 131 45.40 -10.59 -7.81
N LEU A 132 44.19 -10.19 -7.36
CA LEU A 132 43.72 -8.81 -7.51
C LEU A 132 44.66 -7.83 -6.80
N ARG A 133 45.02 -8.14 -5.54
CA ARG A 133 45.92 -7.30 -4.74
C ARG A 133 47.29 -7.19 -5.38
N SER A 134 47.86 -8.30 -5.85
CA SER A 134 49.14 -8.29 -6.57
C SER A 134 49.08 -7.50 -7.88
N ALA A 135 47.96 -7.53 -8.61
CA ALA A 135 47.80 -6.75 -9.83
C ALA A 135 47.70 -5.24 -9.53
N LEU A 136 46.96 -4.86 -8.50
CA LEU A 136 46.77 -3.46 -8.10
C LEU A 136 48.04 -2.83 -7.51
N LEU A 137 48.76 -3.53 -6.64
CA LEU A 137 49.98 -3.02 -6.02
C LEU A 137 51.11 -2.74 -7.04
N LYS A 138 51.07 -3.35 -8.23
CA LYS A 138 52.00 -3.03 -9.34
C LYS A 138 51.75 -1.65 -9.95
N VAL A 139 50.51 -1.16 -9.88
CA VAL A 139 50.09 0.12 -10.46
C VAL A 139 50.00 1.20 -9.39
N GLU A 140 49.46 0.86 -8.22
CA GLU A 140 49.24 1.76 -7.08
C GLU A 140 49.83 1.15 -5.80
N PRO A 141 51.13 1.39 -5.49
CA PRO A 141 51.82 0.73 -4.39
C PRO A 141 51.24 1.00 -3.00
N LYS A 142 50.48 2.09 -2.82
CA LYS A 142 49.85 2.46 -1.54
C LYS A 142 48.36 2.14 -1.51
N THR A 143 47.93 1.09 -2.21
CA THR A 143 46.52 0.67 -2.21
C THR A 143 46.14 0.05 -0.88
N SER A 144 45.06 0.55 -0.28
CA SER A 144 44.40 -0.06 0.88
C SER A 144 43.31 -1.02 0.41
N PHE A 145 43.20 -2.18 1.06
CA PHE A 145 42.26 -3.23 0.66
C PHE A 145 41.28 -3.52 1.78
N ALA A 146 39.99 -3.49 1.50
CA ALA A 146 38.96 -3.88 2.45
C ALA A 146 37.94 -4.83 1.82
N ALA A 147 37.29 -5.64 2.65
CA ALA A 147 36.08 -6.34 2.27
C ALA A 147 34.98 -6.13 3.30
N SER A 148 33.74 -6.25 2.82
CA SER A 148 32.54 -6.30 3.65
C SER A 148 31.69 -7.49 3.26
N ASP A 149 31.02 -8.05 4.25
CA ASP A 149 30.09 -9.16 4.07
C ASP A 149 28.79 -8.92 4.84
N ALA A 150 27.68 -9.30 4.23
CA ALA A 150 26.38 -9.28 4.88
C ALA A 150 26.30 -10.35 5.98
N ASN A 151 25.54 -10.06 7.03
CA ASN A 151 25.39 -10.91 8.22
C ASN A 151 24.88 -12.34 7.95
N TRP A 152 24.21 -12.56 6.82
CA TRP A 152 23.63 -13.86 6.47
C TRP A 152 24.50 -14.67 5.48
N SER A 153 25.59 -14.10 4.96
CA SER A 153 26.55 -14.86 4.16
C SER A 153 27.57 -15.58 5.06
N LYS A 154 27.97 -16.78 4.65
CA LYS A 154 29.09 -17.50 5.27
C LYS A 154 30.28 -17.43 4.33
N ILE A 155 30.94 -16.28 4.31
CA ILE A 155 32.16 -16.09 3.54
C ILE A 155 33.35 -16.26 4.47
N ASP A 156 34.23 -17.19 4.12
CA ASP A 156 35.45 -17.47 4.85
C ASP A 156 36.61 -16.75 4.16
N TYR A 157 37.03 -15.63 4.76
CA TYR A 157 38.18 -14.84 4.32
C TYR A 157 39.53 -15.41 4.82
N GLY A 158 39.52 -16.53 5.55
CA GLY A 158 40.69 -17.15 6.18
C GLY A 158 41.02 -16.62 7.57
N PHE A 159 40.36 -15.55 8.03
CA PHE A 159 40.57 -14.94 9.34
C PHE A 159 39.33 -14.17 9.85
N ALA A 160 39.33 -13.84 11.15
CA ALA A 160 38.24 -13.13 11.82
C ALA A 160 38.07 -11.68 11.30
N PRO A 161 36.84 -11.12 11.32
CA PRO A 161 36.60 -9.74 10.91
C PRO A 161 37.28 -8.75 11.86
N ASP A 162 37.73 -7.62 11.32
CA ASP A 162 38.32 -6.51 12.06
C ASP A 162 37.27 -5.62 12.73
N ALA A 163 36.06 -5.56 12.17
CA ALA A 163 34.93 -4.85 12.76
C ALA A 163 33.59 -5.52 12.41
N GLU A 164 32.60 -5.38 13.29
CA GLU A 164 31.24 -5.87 13.08
C GLU A 164 30.21 -4.83 13.56
N THR A 165 29.15 -4.62 12.78
CA THR A 165 28.05 -3.71 13.14
C THR A 165 27.00 -4.41 14.00
N SER A 166 26.16 -3.63 14.68
CA SER A 166 24.95 -4.16 15.34
C SER A 166 23.95 -4.82 14.37
N THR A 167 24.09 -4.55 13.07
CA THR A 167 23.31 -5.20 12.00
C THR A 167 24.01 -6.47 11.45
N GLY A 168 25.15 -6.85 12.03
CA GLY A 168 25.96 -8.02 11.69
C GLY A 168 26.78 -7.88 10.40
N ILE A 169 26.94 -6.66 9.87
CA ILE A 169 27.83 -6.45 8.72
C ILE A 169 29.26 -6.53 9.24
N ARG A 170 30.06 -7.38 8.61
CA ARG A 170 31.44 -7.64 9.00
C ARG A 170 32.39 -6.98 8.01
N TYR A 171 33.52 -6.49 8.51
CA TYR A 171 34.55 -5.80 7.75
C TYR A 171 35.92 -6.44 7.97
N TRP A 172 36.72 -6.49 6.90
CA TRP A 172 38.07 -7.02 6.93
C TRP A 172 39.03 -6.03 6.25
N ASN A 173 40.21 -5.87 6.84
CA ASN A 173 41.32 -5.09 6.30
C ASN A 173 42.41 -6.04 5.76
N PHE A 174 42.69 -5.94 4.46
CA PHE A 174 43.69 -6.72 3.73
C PHE A 174 44.90 -5.88 3.28
N THR A 175 45.05 -4.66 3.80
CA THR A 175 46.15 -3.78 3.40
C THR A 175 47.50 -4.41 3.73
N ALA A 176 47.64 -4.98 4.94
CA ALA A 176 48.84 -5.71 5.36
C ALA A 176 48.76 -7.20 4.96
N ASP A 177 49.93 -7.82 4.71
CA ASP A 177 50.04 -9.26 4.54
C ASP A 177 49.60 -9.96 5.82
N ARG A 178 48.52 -10.75 5.73
CA ARG A 178 48.04 -11.59 6.83
C ARG A 178 48.27 -13.07 6.49
N PRO A 179 48.84 -13.86 7.41
CA PRO A 179 48.92 -15.30 7.22
C PRO A 179 47.51 -15.88 7.02
N GLY A 180 47.34 -16.70 5.98
CA GLY A 180 46.04 -17.28 5.62
C GLY A 180 45.23 -16.52 4.59
N PHE A 181 45.75 -15.41 4.03
CA PHE A 181 45.10 -14.72 2.89
C PHE A 181 45.06 -15.66 1.67
N ARG A 182 43.87 -16.14 1.36
CA ARG A 182 43.60 -17.16 0.33
C ARG A 182 42.43 -16.73 -0.55
N PRO A 183 42.24 -17.38 -1.73
CA PRO A 183 41.03 -17.19 -2.50
C PRO A 183 39.78 -17.45 -1.66
N VAL A 184 38.82 -16.55 -1.74
CA VAL A 184 37.62 -16.53 -0.91
C VAL A 184 36.52 -17.30 -1.63
N VAL A 185 35.90 -18.29 -0.98
CA VAL A 185 34.79 -19.04 -1.59
C VAL A 185 33.46 -18.52 -1.03
N GLY A 186 32.71 -17.82 -1.87
CA GLY A 186 31.34 -17.41 -1.58
C GLY A 186 30.38 -18.52 -1.97
N THR A 187 29.74 -19.15 -0.97
CA THR A 187 28.66 -20.11 -1.21
C THR A 187 27.31 -19.53 -0.79
N ILE A 188 26.29 -19.85 -1.56
CA ILE A 188 24.92 -19.53 -1.21
C ILE A 188 24.08 -20.78 -1.51
N THR A 189 23.29 -21.22 -0.53
CA THR A 189 22.46 -22.42 -0.65
C THR A 189 21.07 -22.06 -0.16
N ILE A 190 20.05 -22.35 -0.96
CA ILE A 190 18.66 -22.21 -0.57
C ILE A 190 18.34 -23.35 0.40
N PRO A 191 17.91 -23.05 1.63
CA PRO A 191 17.40 -24.08 2.53
C PRO A 191 16.22 -24.82 1.85
N PRO A 192 16.13 -26.15 1.92
CA PRO A 192 15.11 -26.92 1.21
C PRO A 192 13.67 -26.49 1.52
N PHE A 193 13.42 -25.97 2.73
CA PHE A 193 12.10 -25.49 3.16
C PHE A 193 11.74 -24.12 2.57
N LEU A 194 12.73 -23.33 2.14
CA LEU A 194 12.53 -21.93 1.77
C LEU A 194 11.69 -21.74 0.50
N PRO A 195 11.85 -22.54 -0.59
CA PRO A 195 10.96 -22.48 -1.74
C PRO A 195 9.52 -22.84 -1.38
N VAL A 196 9.33 -23.86 -0.52
CA VAL A 196 8.00 -24.27 -0.04
C VAL A 196 7.37 -23.14 0.79
N ALA A 197 8.15 -22.53 1.69
CA ALA A 197 7.71 -21.39 2.48
C ALA A 197 7.36 -20.19 1.58
N LEU A 198 8.14 -19.92 0.53
CA LEU A 198 7.86 -18.86 -0.43
C LEU A 198 6.57 -19.15 -1.22
N VAL A 199 6.38 -20.39 -1.71
CA VAL A 199 5.13 -20.76 -2.40
C VAL A 199 3.95 -20.60 -1.45
N ALA A 200 4.05 -21.11 -0.22
CA ALA A 200 3.03 -20.95 0.82
C ALA A 200 2.74 -19.45 1.08
N TRP A 201 3.78 -18.62 1.13
CA TRP A 201 3.68 -17.17 1.29
C TRP A 201 2.87 -16.53 0.16
N PHE A 202 3.18 -16.85 -1.10
CA PHE A 202 2.50 -16.30 -2.27
C PHE A 202 1.07 -16.79 -2.44
N ILE A 203 0.81 -18.07 -2.13
CA ILE A 203 -0.53 -18.65 -2.31
C ILE A 203 -1.45 -18.34 -1.14
N LEU A 204 -0.92 -18.00 0.05
CA LEU A 204 -1.71 -17.75 1.25
C LEU A 204 -2.85 -16.77 0.99
N LEU A 205 -2.54 -15.64 0.35
CA LEU A 205 -3.52 -14.61 0.06
C LEU A 205 -4.60 -15.07 -0.95
N PRO A 206 -4.26 -15.50 -2.19
CA PRO A 206 -5.28 -15.94 -3.13
C PRO A 206 -6.05 -17.18 -2.63
N VAL A 207 -5.41 -18.14 -1.98
CA VAL A 207 -6.07 -19.33 -1.42
C VAL A 207 -7.00 -18.96 -0.28
N GLY A 208 -6.58 -18.09 0.64
CA GLY A 208 -7.46 -17.67 1.75
C GLY A 208 -8.67 -16.87 1.28
N VAL A 209 -8.49 -15.97 0.30
CA VAL A 209 -9.60 -15.20 -0.30
C VAL A 209 -10.53 -16.10 -1.12
N LEU A 210 -10.01 -17.01 -1.94
CA LEU A 210 -10.83 -17.95 -2.71
C LEU A 210 -11.51 -18.99 -1.81
N GLY A 211 -10.83 -19.42 -0.75
CA GLY A 211 -11.37 -20.33 0.27
C GLY A 211 -12.53 -19.70 1.03
N SER A 212 -12.40 -18.44 1.45
CA SER A 212 -13.50 -17.70 2.07
C SER A 212 -14.69 -17.54 1.12
N PHE A 213 -14.41 -17.30 -0.16
CA PHE A 213 -15.43 -17.23 -1.20
C PHE A 213 -16.15 -18.57 -1.41
N GLY A 214 -15.40 -19.67 -1.51
CA GLY A 214 -15.94 -21.03 -1.64
C GLY A 214 -16.81 -21.41 -0.44
N LEU A 215 -16.36 -21.13 0.78
CA LEU A 215 -17.14 -21.35 2.00
C LEU A 215 -18.42 -20.48 2.02
N GLY A 216 -18.32 -19.24 1.55
CA GLY A 216 -19.47 -18.37 1.32
C GLY A 216 -20.50 -19.03 0.39
N ILE A 217 -20.08 -19.55 -0.77
CA ILE A 217 -20.98 -20.24 -1.72
C ILE A 217 -21.66 -21.43 -1.05
N VAL A 218 -20.93 -22.24 -0.27
CA VAL A 218 -21.49 -23.39 0.45
C VAL A 218 -22.62 -22.94 1.39
N VAL A 219 -22.40 -21.87 2.15
CA VAL A 219 -23.40 -21.29 3.05
C VAL A 219 -24.59 -20.72 2.28
N ALA A 220 -24.34 -20.01 1.18
CA ALA A 220 -25.39 -19.44 0.34
C ALA A 220 -26.32 -20.52 -0.25
N LYS A 221 -25.78 -21.69 -0.60
CA LYS A 221 -26.55 -22.83 -1.14
C LYS A 221 -27.31 -23.63 -0.08
N ARG A 222 -27.05 -23.41 1.20
CA ARG A 222 -27.62 -24.22 2.29
C ARG A 222 -29.06 -23.79 2.63
N THR A 223 -30.03 -24.31 1.88
CA THR A 223 -31.46 -23.94 1.99
C THR A 223 -32.09 -24.19 3.36
N SER A 224 -31.49 -25.05 4.19
CA SER A 224 -31.92 -25.26 5.58
C SER A 224 -31.72 -24.04 6.49
N ILE A 225 -30.91 -23.06 6.07
CA ILE A 225 -30.70 -21.80 6.79
C ILE A 225 -31.62 -20.72 6.18
N PRO A 226 -32.37 -19.95 7.00
CA PRO A 226 -33.17 -18.83 6.53
C PRO A 226 -32.37 -17.88 5.64
N LEU A 227 -32.99 -17.34 4.58
CA LEU A 227 -32.30 -16.54 3.56
C LEU A 227 -31.54 -15.33 4.15
N ALA A 228 -32.15 -14.61 5.10
CA ALA A 228 -31.53 -13.50 5.80
C ALA A 228 -30.25 -13.92 6.54
N GLN A 229 -30.31 -15.05 7.27
CA GLN A 229 -29.15 -15.59 7.97
C GLN A 229 -28.05 -16.06 7.01
N ARG A 230 -28.42 -16.65 5.86
CA ARG A 230 -27.45 -17.02 4.81
C ARG A 230 -26.70 -15.83 4.26
N ARG A 231 -27.38 -14.72 3.93
CA ARG A 231 -26.73 -13.50 3.44
C ARG A 231 -25.78 -12.91 4.49
N LYS A 232 -26.21 -12.86 5.75
CA LYS A 232 -25.37 -12.40 6.87
C LYS A 232 -24.10 -13.25 7.02
N LEU A 233 -24.25 -14.58 7.02
CA LEU A 233 -23.13 -15.50 7.14
C LEU A 233 -22.22 -15.44 5.91
N TYR A 234 -22.77 -15.37 4.70
CA TYR A 234 -22.02 -15.19 3.45
C TYR A 234 -21.14 -13.95 3.53
N GLY A 235 -21.72 -12.78 3.84
CA GLY A 235 -20.98 -11.53 3.96
C GLY A 235 -19.87 -11.61 5.00
N ARG A 236 -20.15 -12.16 6.19
CA ARG A 236 -19.16 -12.34 7.27
C ARG A 236 -18.03 -13.27 6.87
N ILE A 237 -18.34 -14.40 6.24
CA ILE A 237 -17.33 -15.41 5.86
C ILE A 237 -16.46 -14.86 4.74
N VAL A 238 -17.05 -14.35 3.66
CA VAL A 238 -16.30 -13.88 2.50
C VAL A 238 -15.44 -12.66 2.88
N MET A 239 -16.05 -11.64 3.49
CA MET A 239 -15.34 -10.42 3.90
C MET A 239 -14.36 -10.68 5.04
N GLY A 240 -14.80 -11.36 6.10
CA GLY A 240 -13.98 -11.66 7.26
C GLY A 240 -12.80 -12.56 6.91
N GLY A 241 -13.03 -13.59 6.09
CA GLY A 241 -11.95 -14.46 5.60
C GLY A 241 -10.97 -13.73 4.70
N ALA A 242 -11.45 -12.86 3.79
CA ALA A 242 -10.57 -12.08 2.92
C ALA A 242 -9.72 -11.07 3.72
N MET A 243 -10.34 -10.32 4.64
CA MET A 243 -9.64 -9.35 5.51
C MET A 243 -8.70 -10.05 6.49
N GLY A 244 -9.11 -11.17 7.09
CA GLY A 244 -8.28 -11.96 7.99
C GLY A 244 -7.06 -12.53 7.29
N THR A 245 -7.23 -13.08 6.09
CA THR A 245 -6.11 -13.57 5.27
C THR A 245 -5.15 -12.44 4.92
N LEU A 246 -5.67 -11.28 4.51
CA LEU A 246 -4.86 -10.10 4.23
C LEU A 246 -4.05 -9.66 5.45
N MET A 247 -4.66 -9.60 6.63
CA MET A 247 -4.00 -9.24 7.89
C MET A 247 -2.88 -10.23 8.24
N VAL A 248 -3.16 -11.54 8.20
CA VAL A 248 -2.15 -12.58 8.47
C VAL A 248 -0.99 -12.47 7.48
N HIS A 249 -1.28 -12.31 6.19
CA HIS A 249 -0.26 -12.14 5.16
C HIS A 249 0.58 -10.88 5.43
N SER A 250 -0.03 -9.73 5.72
CA SER A 250 0.68 -8.49 6.05
C SER A 250 1.58 -8.64 7.27
N LEU A 251 1.12 -9.28 8.35
CA LEU A 251 1.94 -9.54 9.54
C LEU A 251 3.13 -10.45 9.20
N LEU A 252 2.90 -11.46 8.38
CA LEU A 252 3.94 -12.38 7.96
C LEU A 252 4.98 -11.68 7.09
N VAL A 253 4.58 -10.75 6.21
CA VAL A 253 5.49 -9.88 5.45
C VAL A 253 6.33 -9.01 6.39
N ILE A 254 5.70 -8.37 7.39
CA ILE A 254 6.40 -7.53 8.38
C ILE A 254 7.40 -8.36 9.17
N ALA A 255 7.04 -9.58 9.55
CA ALA A 255 7.91 -10.47 10.30
C ALA A 255 9.07 -11.00 9.46
N THR A 256 8.87 -11.31 8.17
CA THR A 256 9.91 -11.90 7.32
C THR A 256 10.87 -10.88 6.72
N LEU A 257 10.41 -9.67 6.39
CA LEU A 257 11.25 -8.65 5.73
C LEU A 257 12.56 -8.32 6.51
N PRO A 258 12.54 -8.09 7.84
CA PRO A 258 13.75 -7.77 8.60
C PRO A 258 14.71 -8.96 8.73
N THR A 259 14.19 -10.18 8.72
CA THR A 259 15.02 -11.40 8.92
C THR A 259 15.96 -11.67 7.75
N ARG A 260 15.69 -11.10 6.57
CA ARG A 260 16.41 -11.39 5.31
C ARG A 260 16.44 -12.88 4.95
N ALA A 261 15.58 -13.71 5.55
CA ALA A 261 15.56 -15.16 5.32
C ALA A 261 15.31 -15.54 3.85
N LEU A 262 14.68 -14.65 3.08
CA LEU A 262 14.38 -14.84 1.66
C LEU A 262 15.44 -14.27 0.71
N ASP A 263 16.45 -13.54 1.22
CA ASP A 263 17.51 -12.97 0.39
C ASP A 263 18.31 -14.05 -0.38
N PRO A 264 18.68 -15.22 0.19
CA PRO A 264 19.41 -16.25 -0.56
C PRO A 264 18.66 -16.70 -1.82
N LEU A 265 17.34 -16.86 -1.72
CA LEU A 265 16.48 -17.29 -2.81
C LEU A 265 16.38 -16.23 -3.90
N THR A 266 16.04 -14.98 -3.53
CA THR A 266 15.90 -13.92 -4.54
C THR A 266 17.22 -13.52 -5.16
N GLN A 267 18.33 -13.67 -4.44
CA GLN A 267 19.65 -13.42 -4.98
C GLN A 267 20.06 -14.50 -5.96
N LEU A 268 19.83 -15.77 -5.64
CA LEU A 268 20.09 -16.88 -6.56
C LEU A 268 19.21 -16.83 -7.79
N TRP A 269 17.94 -16.44 -7.67
CA TRP A 269 17.01 -16.50 -8.80
C TRP A 269 16.95 -15.21 -9.62
N PHE A 270 17.11 -14.06 -8.98
CA PHE A 270 16.89 -12.75 -9.59
C PHE A 270 18.08 -11.79 -9.47
N GLY A 271 19.15 -12.17 -8.76
CA GLY A 271 20.30 -11.28 -8.52
C GLY A 271 19.95 -10.03 -7.70
N GLN A 272 18.86 -10.07 -6.94
CA GLN A 272 18.33 -8.94 -6.17
C GLN A 272 17.99 -9.34 -4.73
N ARG A 273 17.95 -8.36 -3.83
CA ARG A 273 17.51 -8.57 -2.44
C ARG A 273 15.99 -8.79 -2.41
N PHE A 274 15.50 -9.58 -1.46
CA PHE A 274 14.07 -9.92 -1.37
C PHE A 274 13.23 -8.66 -1.22
N SER A 275 13.75 -7.68 -0.51
CA SER A 275 13.05 -6.43 -0.26
C SER A 275 12.85 -5.54 -1.50
N GLN A 276 13.77 -5.61 -2.48
CA GLN A 276 13.61 -4.97 -3.78
C GLN A 276 12.58 -5.72 -4.63
N PHE A 277 12.62 -7.05 -4.57
CA PHE A 277 11.68 -7.92 -5.23
C PHE A 277 10.24 -7.78 -4.68
N ALA A 278 10.10 -7.70 -3.36
CA ALA A 278 8.81 -7.57 -2.66
C ALA A 278 8.09 -6.26 -2.98
N LEU A 279 8.83 -5.19 -3.33
CA LEU A 279 8.26 -3.89 -3.70
C LEU A 279 7.24 -3.99 -4.84
N PHE A 280 7.45 -4.90 -5.79
CA PHE A 280 6.56 -5.10 -6.93
C PHE A 280 5.33 -5.94 -6.58
N ILE A 281 5.47 -6.83 -5.60
CA ILE A 281 4.52 -7.90 -5.33
C ILE A 281 3.51 -7.49 -4.26
N LEU A 282 3.96 -6.70 -3.28
CA LEU A 282 3.10 -6.29 -2.18
C LEU A 282 1.87 -5.48 -2.65
N PRO A 283 1.98 -4.53 -3.61
CA PRO A 283 0.82 -3.86 -4.18
C PRO A 283 -0.21 -4.81 -4.81
N LEU A 284 0.25 -5.87 -5.50
CA LEU A 284 -0.63 -6.91 -6.06
C LEU A 284 -1.44 -7.62 -4.97
N GLY A 285 -0.85 -7.86 -3.80
CA GLY A 285 -1.54 -8.44 -2.66
C GLY A 285 -2.72 -7.59 -2.16
N VAL A 286 -2.63 -6.26 -2.21
CA VAL A 286 -3.76 -5.38 -1.81
C VAL A 286 -4.79 -5.19 -2.91
N LEU A 287 -4.36 -5.27 -4.17
CA LEU A 287 -5.29 -5.20 -5.30
C LEU A 287 -6.28 -6.37 -5.31
N VAL A 288 -5.88 -7.58 -4.88
CA VAL A 288 -6.76 -8.76 -4.89
C VAL A 288 -8.04 -8.52 -4.06
N PRO A 289 -8.00 -8.16 -2.76
CA PRO A 289 -9.20 -7.83 -1.99
C PRO A 289 -10.06 -6.73 -2.62
N VAL A 290 -9.43 -5.66 -3.13
CA VAL A 290 -10.14 -4.52 -3.75
C VAL A 290 -10.90 -4.95 -5.01
N LEU A 291 -10.29 -5.80 -5.84
CA LEU A 291 -10.91 -6.33 -7.05
C LEU A 291 -11.98 -7.38 -6.76
N VAL A 292 -11.83 -8.12 -5.66
CA VAL A 292 -12.80 -9.15 -5.24
C VAL A 292 -14.05 -8.54 -4.63
N LEU A 293 -13.95 -7.43 -3.89
CA LEU A 293 -15.08 -6.77 -3.23
C LEU A 293 -16.31 -6.54 -4.14
N PRO A 294 -16.19 -5.94 -5.33
CA PRO A 294 -17.31 -5.79 -6.26
C PRO A 294 -17.88 -7.12 -6.79
N LEU A 295 -17.06 -8.18 -6.82
CA LEU A 295 -17.52 -9.50 -7.24
C LEU A 295 -18.37 -10.14 -6.14
N VAL A 296 -18.02 -9.95 -4.87
CA VAL A 296 -18.77 -10.52 -3.72
C VAL A 296 -20.25 -10.18 -3.81
N THR A 297 -20.59 -8.90 -4.03
CA THR A 297 -21.98 -8.44 -4.11
C THR A 297 -22.69 -8.93 -5.36
N ARG A 298 -21.99 -9.02 -6.51
CA ARG A 298 -22.56 -9.58 -7.75
C ARG A 298 -22.89 -11.06 -7.61
N PHE A 299 -22.00 -11.83 -7.00
CA PHE A 299 -22.21 -13.27 -6.80
C PHE A 299 -23.26 -13.55 -5.75
N GLU A 300 -23.32 -12.78 -4.67
CA GLU A 300 -24.41 -12.85 -3.69
C GLU A 300 -25.77 -12.78 -4.37
N LYS A 301 -25.97 -11.75 -5.22
CA LYS A 301 -27.23 -11.54 -5.98
C LYS A 301 -27.53 -12.69 -6.94
N ARG A 302 -26.51 -13.24 -7.60
CA ARG A 302 -26.70 -14.40 -8.49
C ARG A 302 -27.09 -15.67 -7.72
N LEU A 303 -26.56 -15.86 -6.52
CA LEU A 303 -26.76 -17.09 -5.74
C LEU A 303 -28.07 -17.08 -4.95
N MET A 304 -28.46 -15.92 -4.42
CA MET A 304 -29.56 -15.79 -3.48
C MET A 304 -30.69 -14.89 -3.99
N GLY A 305 -30.61 -14.47 -5.26
CA GLY A 305 -31.56 -13.54 -5.87
C GLY A 305 -31.45 -12.12 -5.34
N PRO A 306 -32.20 -11.17 -5.93
CA PRO A 306 -32.41 -9.86 -5.34
C PRO A 306 -33.02 -10.01 -3.94
N SER A 307 -32.69 -9.11 -3.02
CA SER A 307 -33.37 -9.07 -1.72
C SER A 307 -34.83 -8.65 -1.89
N GLU A 308 -35.68 -9.01 -0.91
CA GLU A 308 -37.09 -8.59 -0.93
C GLU A 308 -37.20 -7.06 -1.05
N GLU A 309 -36.29 -6.36 -0.39
CA GLU A 309 -36.11 -4.90 -0.48
C GLU A 309 -35.78 -4.43 -1.91
N GLU A 310 -34.98 -5.19 -2.66
CA GLU A 310 -34.58 -4.84 -4.03
C GLU A 310 -35.71 -5.10 -5.02
N LYS A 311 -36.65 -5.97 -4.65
CA LYS A 311 -37.91 -6.19 -5.35
C LYS A 311 -38.91 -5.07 -5.05
N VAL A 312 -39.01 -4.63 -3.80
CA VAL A 312 -39.85 -3.50 -3.36
C VAL A 312 -39.41 -2.17 -4.01
N LEU A 313 -38.11 -1.88 -4.03
CA LEU A 313 -37.55 -0.71 -4.74
C LEU A 313 -37.81 -0.69 -6.25
N ARG A 314 -38.15 -1.84 -6.85
CA ARG A 314 -38.48 -1.97 -8.27
C ARG A 314 -40.00 -2.03 -8.52
N SER A 315 -40.81 -1.87 -7.47
CA SER A 315 -42.26 -1.87 -7.61
C SER A 315 -42.74 -0.60 -8.35
N PRO A 316 -43.79 -0.68 -9.18
CA PRO A 316 -44.34 0.47 -9.91
C PRO A 316 -44.83 1.61 -8.99
N GLU A 317 -45.29 1.27 -7.78
CA GLU A 317 -45.73 2.24 -6.75
C GLU A 317 -44.59 3.11 -6.22
N MET A 318 -43.35 2.67 -6.45
CA MET A 318 -42.11 3.29 -5.96
C MET A 318 -41.29 3.95 -7.08
N GLU A 319 -41.79 3.93 -8.32
CA GLU A 319 -41.20 4.74 -9.38
C GLU A 319 -41.56 6.21 -9.17
N PRO A 320 -40.58 7.13 -9.26
CA PRO A 320 -40.84 8.54 -9.03
C PRO A 320 -41.82 9.08 -10.07
N THR A 321 -42.74 9.94 -9.63
CA THR A 321 -43.71 10.64 -10.49
C THR A 321 -43.06 11.57 -11.51
N ARG A 322 -41.75 11.86 -11.37
CA ARG A 322 -40.93 12.61 -12.33
C ARG A 322 -39.60 11.90 -12.58
N GLU A 323 -39.16 11.92 -13.84
CA GLU A 323 -37.79 11.51 -14.20
C GLU A 323 -36.78 12.47 -13.57
N ILE A 324 -35.98 11.96 -12.64
CA ILE A 324 -34.82 12.67 -12.11
C ILE A 324 -33.61 12.26 -12.91
N ASP A 325 -32.92 13.28 -13.43
CA ASP A 325 -31.73 13.12 -14.27
C ASP A 325 -30.67 12.29 -13.51
N LYS A 326 -30.44 11.04 -13.97
CA LYS A 326 -29.45 10.10 -13.39
C LYS A 326 -28.02 10.52 -13.73
N ALA A 327 -27.68 11.80 -13.55
CA ALA A 327 -26.34 12.33 -13.79
C ALA A 327 -25.40 12.06 -12.60
N TYR A 328 -25.44 10.84 -12.05
CA TYR A 328 -24.40 10.37 -11.13
C TYR A 328 -23.66 9.17 -11.71
N SER A 329 -22.38 9.07 -11.35
CA SER A 329 -21.52 7.90 -11.55
C SER A 329 -20.97 7.67 -12.97
N LYS A 330 -19.96 8.47 -13.35
CA LYS A 330 -18.82 8.03 -14.19
C LYS A 330 -17.73 9.09 -14.42
N LYS A 331 -17.99 10.38 -14.16
CA LYS A 331 -17.01 11.45 -14.42
C LYS A 331 -15.73 11.30 -13.58
N TRP A 332 -15.81 10.83 -12.34
CA TRP A 332 -14.63 10.57 -11.52
C TRP A 332 -13.69 9.53 -12.13
N PHE A 333 -14.23 8.43 -12.70
CA PHE A 333 -13.41 7.43 -13.38
C PHE A 333 -12.64 8.00 -14.58
N ARG A 334 -13.16 9.06 -15.22
CA ARG A 334 -12.44 9.78 -16.29
C ARG A 334 -11.19 10.52 -15.79
N PHE A 335 -11.07 10.80 -14.50
CA PHE A 335 -9.87 11.40 -13.90
C PHE A 335 -9.01 10.36 -13.16
N ALA A 336 -9.65 9.42 -12.45
CA ALA A 336 -8.98 8.37 -11.70
C ALA A 336 -8.19 7.40 -12.58
N ILE A 337 -8.76 6.95 -13.71
CA ILE A 337 -8.10 5.98 -14.60
C ILE A 337 -6.84 6.60 -15.25
N PRO A 338 -6.89 7.83 -15.83
CA PRO A 338 -5.68 8.46 -16.34
C PRO A 338 -4.63 8.71 -15.26
N MET A 339 -5.00 9.19 -14.07
CA MET A 339 -4.04 9.38 -12.96
C MET A 339 -3.35 8.07 -12.56
N PHE A 340 -4.11 6.97 -12.49
CA PHE A 340 -3.56 5.65 -12.20
C PHE A 340 -2.60 5.18 -13.30
N ILE A 341 -2.98 5.33 -14.57
CA ILE A 341 -2.12 4.97 -15.72
C ILE A 341 -0.85 5.82 -15.74
N ILE A 342 -0.97 7.14 -15.54
CA ILE A 342 0.17 8.06 -15.45
C ILE A 342 1.06 7.69 -14.26
N GLY A 343 0.47 7.36 -13.11
CA GLY A 343 1.21 6.93 -11.93
C GLY A 343 1.99 5.64 -12.18
N LEU A 344 1.40 4.64 -12.84
CA LEU A 344 2.10 3.43 -13.27
C LEU A 344 3.20 3.72 -14.30
N ALA A 345 2.93 4.60 -15.27
CA ALA A 345 3.92 5.02 -16.26
C ALA A 345 5.09 5.75 -15.59
N LEU A 346 4.85 6.59 -14.59
CA LEU A 346 5.88 7.25 -13.80
C LEU A 346 6.68 6.25 -12.96
N GLN A 347 6.08 5.16 -12.46
CA GLN A 347 6.85 4.09 -11.83
C GLN A 347 7.71 3.35 -12.85
N GLY A 348 7.15 3.01 -14.02
CA GLY A 348 7.91 2.41 -15.11
C GLY A 348 9.10 3.28 -15.54
N TRP A 349 8.86 4.59 -15.69
CA TRP A 349 9.88 5.58 -16.01
C TRP A 349 10.89 5.75 -14.89
N TYR A 350 10.45 5.78 -13.62
CA TYR A 350 11.35 5.76 -12.48
C TYR A 350 12.31 4.58 -12.55
N PHE A 351 11.88 3.39 -12.99
CA PHE A 351 12.79 2.24 -13.11
C PHE A 351 13.73 2.33 -14.31
N SER A 352 13.34 3.00 -15.40
CA SER A 352 14.22 3.23 -16.55
C SER A 352 15.16 4.42 -16.39
N MET A 353 14.88 5.35 -15.46
CA MET A 353 15.77 6.46 -15.15
C MET A 353 17.11 5.95 -14.59
N SER A 354 18.19 6.63 -14.97
CA SER A 354 19.49 6.46 -14.33
C SER A 354 19.43 6.87 -12.85
N LYS A 355 20.38 6.41 -12.04
CA LYS A 355 20.37 6.72 -10.59
C LYS A 355 20.78 8.16 -10.28
N GLU A 356 21.49 8.77 -11.22
CA GLU A 356 22.01 10.14 -11.20
C GLU A 356 20.91 11.20 -11.22
N VAL A 357 19.76 10.90 -11.84
CA VAL A 357 18.73 11.90 -12.10
C VAL A 357 18.31 12.54 -10.76
N PRO A 358 18.63 13.84 -10.56
CA PRO A 358 18.27 14.52 -9.33
C PRO A 358 16.74 14.49 -9.22
N TYR A 359 16.25 14.24 -8.01
CA TYR A 359 14.82 14.12 -7.75
C TYR A 359 14.13 12.92 -8.43
N ARG A 360 14.85 11.89 -8.93
CA ARG A 360 14.21 10.64 -9.40
C ARG A 360 13.27 10.04 -8.34
N GLN A 361 13.60 10.16 -7.06
CA GLN A 361 12.71 9.74 -5.97
C GLN A 361 11.40 10.56 -5.95
N LEU A 362 11.42 11.84 -6.33
CA LEU A 362 10.23 12.66 -6.49
C LEU A 362 9.32 12.09 -7.59
N VAL A 363 9.89 11.56 -8.68
CA VAL A 363 9.15 10.87 -9.75
C VAL A 363 8.46 9.61 -9.20
N SER A 364 9.16 8.81 -8.39
CA SER A 364 8.54 7.67 -7.71
C SER A 364 7.46 8.09 -6.72
N ILE A 365 7.70 9.13 -5.91
CA ILE A 365 6.72 9.65 -4.96
C ILE A 365 5.47 10.15 -5.71
N LEU A 366 5.66 10.93 -6.77
CA LEU A 366 4.58 11.44 -7.62
C LEU A 366 3.82 10.29 -8.28
N GLY A 367 4.52 9.26 -8.77
CA GLY A 367 3.91 8.06 -9.32
C GLY A 367 3.03 7.33 -8.29
N HIS A 368 3.52 7.17 -7.06
CA HIS A 368 2.74 6.57 -5.97
C HIS A 368 1.54 7.46 -5.61
N LEU A 369 1.74 8.76 -5.45
CA LEU A 369 0.66 9.70 -5.17
C LEU A 369 -0.41 9.68 -6.26
N LEU A 370 -0.06 9.62 -7.54
CA LEU A 370 -1.05 9.58 -8.62
C LEU A 370 -1.79 8.23 -8.72
N VAL A 371 -1.18 7.13 -8.28
CA VAL A 371 -1.86 5.84 -8.11
C VAL A 371 -2.84 5.88 -6.92
N PHE A 372 -2.48 6.56 -5.82
CA PHE A 372 -3.23 6.50 -4.56
C PHE A 372 -4.20 7.66 -4.32
N ILE A 373 -3.96 8.85 -4.87
CA ILE A 373 -4.89 10.00 -4.80
C ILE A 373 -6.26 9.59 -5.31
N PRO A 374 -6.43 8.82 -6.40
CA PRO A 374 -7.73 8.35 -6.81
C PRO A 374 -8.42 7.44 -5.77
N PHE A 375 -7.66 6.64 -5.04
CA PHE A 375 -8.22 5.82 -3.95
C PHE A 375 -8.62 6.67 -2.74
N ILE A 376 -7.74 7.58 -2.31
CA ILE A 376 -7.97 8.50 -1.20
C ILE A 376 -9.14 9.42 -1.53
N ALA A 377 -9.16 9.99 -2.73
CA ALA A 377 -10.21 10.85 -3.21
C ALA A 377 -11.50 10.08 -3.46
N GLN A 378 -11.49 8.79 -3.82
CA GLN A 378 -12.71 7.96 -3.79
C GLN A 378 -13.27 7.80 -2.37
N ILE A 379 -12.39 7.65 -1.37
CA ILE A 379 -12.78 7.58 0.04
C ILE A 379 -13.34 8.93 0.51
N LEU A 380 -12.72 10.05 0.11
CA LEU A 380 -13.07 11.41 0.53
C LEU A 380 -14.23 12.04 -0.27
N MET A 381 -14.38 11.72 -1.56
CA MET A 381 -15.35 12.34 -2.48
C MET A 381 -16.64 11.55 -2.63
N LYS A 382 -16.97 10.65 -1.71
CA LYS A 382 -18.38 10.24 -1.50
C LYS A 382 -19.28 11.39 -1.00
N MET A 383 -18.85 12.64 -1.14
CA MET A 383 -19.62 13.85 -0.87
C MET A 383 -20.54 14.10 -2.07
N PRO A 384 -21.85 13.94 -1.91
CA PRO A 384 -22.79 14.17 -2.99
C PRO A 384 -22.82 15.66 -3.38
N ARG A 385 -22.90 15.95 -4.68
CA ARG A 385 -23.11 17.29 -5.24
C ARG A 385 -24.35 17.27 -6.13
N TYR A 386 -25.21 18.28 -5.96
CA TYR A 386 -26.59 18.26 -6.42
C TYR A 386 -26.89 19.37 -7.43
N LYS A 387 -27.79 19.09 -8.39
CA LYS A 387 -28.58 20.08 -9.14
C LYS A 387 -30.00 19.53 -9.30
N VAL A 388 -30.99 20.38 -9.05
CA VAL A 388 -32.43 20.15 -9.24
C VAL A 388 -33.00 21.44 -9.83
N GLU A 389 -34.06 21.37 -10.64
CA GLU A 389 -34.68 22.53 -11.31
C GLU A 389 -35.28 23.57 -10.33
N ALA A 390 -35.22 24.84 -10.70
CA ALA A 390 -35.18 25.98 -9.78
C ALA A 390 -36.51 26.44 -9.17
N THR A 391 -37.67 26.20 -9.81
CA THR A 391 -38.94 26.86 -9.41
C THR A 391 -39.78 26.09 -8.38
N THR A 392 -39.73 24.75 -8.37
CA THR A 392 -40.31 23.93 -7.29
C THR A 392 -39.43 23.85 -6.04
N LEU A 393 -38.18 24.30 -6.15
CA LEU A 393 -37.21 24.29 -5.06
C LEU A 393 -37.56 25.30 -3.97
N GLU A 394 -37.99 26.50 -4.36
CA GLU A 394 -38.10 27.64 -3.44
C GLU A 394 -39.20 27.44 -2.38
N SER A 395 -40.35 26.88 -2.77
CA SER A 395 -41.45 26.59 -1.84
C SER A 395 -41.14 25.44 -0.89
N LEU A 396 -40.53 24.35 -1.39
CA LEU A 396 -40.09 23.23 -0.56
C LEU A 396 -38.94 23.62 0.38
N GLU A 397 -38.02 24.48 -0.08
CA GLU A 397 -36.94 25.02 0.76
C GLU A 397 -37.48 25.95 1.83
N ALA A 398 -38.48 26.78 1.53
CA ALA A 398 -39.14 27.62 2.53
C ALA A 398 -39.84 26.76 3.60
N TYR A 399 -40.61 25.76 3.17
CA TYR A 399 -41.26 24.79 4.07
C TYR A 399 -40.25 24.08 4.97
N LEU A 400 -39.18 23.54 4.38
CA LEU A 400 -38.13 22.83 5.11
C LEU A 400 -37.41 23.76 6.11
N ARG A 401 -37.13 25.00 5.73
CA ARG A 401 -36.43 25.98 6.58
C ARG A 401 -37.20 26.28 7.86
N VAL A 402 -38.51 26.47 7.75
CA VAL A 402 -39.37 26.72 8.92
C VAL A 402 -39.30 25.53 9.89
N ARG A 403 -39.46 24.30 9.40
CA ARG A 403 -39.40 23.10 10.23
C ARG A 403 -38.02 22.88 10.88
N VAL A 404 -36.95 23.01 10.10
CA VAL A 404 -35.57 22.84 10.59
C VAL A 404 -35.26 23.87 11.67
N HIS A 405 -35.66 25.13 11.50
CA HIS A 405 -35.45 26.16 12.53
C HIS A 405 -36.25 25.87 13.81
N ALA A 406 -37.51 25.45 13.68
CA ALA A 406 -38.35 25.12 14.83
C ALA A 406 -37.78 23.92 15.61
N LEU A 407 -37.36 22.87 14.92
CA LEU A 407 -36.77 21.69 15.55
C LEU A 407 -35.36 21.98 16.12
N ALA A 408 -34.54 22.77 15.43
CA ALA A 408 -33.24 23.20 15.96
C ALA A 408 -33.40 23.98 17.28
N ALA A 409 -34.39 24.86 17.36
CA ALA A 409 -34.71 25.57 18.60
C ALA A 409 -35.11 24.60 19.73
N LYS A 410 -35.94 23.58 19.45
CA LYS A 410 -36.31 22.55 20.43
C LYS A 410 -35.11 21.73 20.93
N VAL A 411 -34.13 21.46 20.06
CA VAL A 411 -32.88 20.75 20.41
C VAL A 411 -31.85 21.69 21.09
N GLY A 412 -32.17 22.98 21.23
CA GLY A 412 -31.28 23.99 21.77
C GLY A 412 -30.05 24.21 20.89
N MET A 413 -30.26 24.38 19.59
CA MET A 413 -29.25 24.66 18.58
C MET A 413 -29.53 26.02 17.92
N GLU A 414 -28.46 26.70 17.51
CA GLU A 414 -28.56 27.84 16.61
C GLU A 414 -29.25 27.46 15.29
N PRO A 415 -29.90 28.41 14.59
CA PRO A 415 -30.56 28.14 13.31
C PRO A 415 -29.64 27.42 12.32
N VAL A 416 -30.08 26.24 11.89
CA VAL A 416 -29.32 25.37 10.98
C VAL A 416 -29.82 25.60 9.55
N ALA A 417 -28.89 25.84 8.63
CA ALA A 417 -29.23 25.94 7.22
C ALA A 417 -29.89 24.65 6.70
N SER A 418 -30.80 24.78 5.75
CA SER A 418 -31.53 23.64 5.18
C SER A 418 -31.59 23.74 3.66
N ARG A 419 -31.65 22.58 3.00
CA ARG A 419 -31.73 22.48 1.54
C ARG A 419 -32.52 21.26 1.11
N VAL A 420 -33.26 21.40 0.02
CA VAL A 420 -33.94 20.28 -0.63
C VAL A 420 -32.97 19.62 -1.62
N ILE A 421 -32.86 18.31 -1.59
CA ILE A 421 -31.92 17.53 -2.42
C ILE A 421 -32.66 16.48 -3.25
N THR A 422 -32.11 16.01 -4.37
CA THR A 422 -32.78 14.99 -5.20
C THR A 422 -32.64 13.59 -4.62
N GLU A 423 -31.42 13.20 -4.28
CA GLU A 423 -31.07 11.88 -3.73
C GLU A 423 -29.89 12.04 -2.77
N THR A 424 -29.65 11.10 -1.85
CA THR A 424 -28.36 11.02 -1.13
C THR A 424 -27.61 9.74 -1.50
N SER A 425 -26.44 9.54 -0.89
CA SER A 425 -25.76 8.23 -0.91
C SER A 425 -26.56 7.13 -0.17
N GLY A 426 -27.51 7.49 0.69
CA GLY A 426 -28.55 6.65 1.30
C GLY A 426 -29.87 6.72 0.53
N GLY A 427 -29.81 6.76 -0.81
CA GLY A 427 -30.98 6.53 -1.65
C GLY A 427 -31.93 7.71 -1.80
N LYS A 428 -33.07 7.43 -2.44
CA LYS A 428 -34.04 8.44 -2.91
C LYS A 428 -34.87 9.07 -1.80
N TYR A 429 -35.07 8.36 -0.68
CA TYR A 429 -35.95 8.72 0.43
C TYR A 429 -35.15 8.94 1.71
N SER A 430 -34.34 9.99 1.72
CA SER A 430 -33.34 10.19 2.77
C SER A 430 -33.19 11.65 3.15
N ALA A 431 -32.74 11.85 4.37
CA ALA A 431 -32.12 13.09 4.78
C ALA A 431 -30.62 12.87 4.99
N THR A 432 -29.86 13.96 5.00
CA THR A 432 -28.43 13.92 5.28
C THR A 432 -28.00 15.16 6.00
N MET A 433 -27.24 14.97 7.08
CA MET A 433 -26.54 16.04 7.76
C MET A 433 -25.17 16.31 7.15
N SER A 434 -24.88 17.58 6.89
CA SER A 434 -23.57 18.06 6.43
C SER A 434 -23.07 19.21 7.31
N ARG A 435 -21.80 19.60 7.14
CA ARG A 435 -21.27 20.83 7.79
C ARG A 435 -22.03 22.09 7.37
N SER A 436 -22.71 22.06 6.23
CA SER A 436 -23.51 23.16 5.68
C SER A 436 -24.99 23.09 6.06
N GLY A 437 -25.40 22.16 6.94
CA GLY A 437 -26.77 22.01 7.41
C GLY A 437 -27.47 20.73 6.95
N VAL A 438 -28.80 20.71 7.08
CA VAL A 438 -29.69 19.55 6.83
C VAL A 438 -30.14 19.53 5.37
N GLY A 439 -29.91 18.42 4.67
CA GLY A 439 -30.48 18.14 3.36
C GLY A 439 -31.62 17.12 3.46
N VAL A 440 -32.80 17.38 2.90
CA VAL A 440 -33.91 16.40 2.83
C VAL A 440 -34.28 16.14 1.38
N SER A 441 -34.45 14.87 1.00
CA SER A 441 -34.75 14.53 -0.38
C SER A 441 -36.15 14.98 -0.81
N VAL A 442 -36.31 15.37 -2.07
CA VAL A 442 -37.61 15.73 -2.65
C VAL A 442 -38.61 14.59 -2.44
N HIS A 443 -38.21 13.35 -2.70
CA HIS A 443 -39.09 12.20 -2.51
C HIS A 443 -39.51 11.98 -1.05
N ALA A 444 -38.64 12.28 -0.08
CA ALA A 444 -39.00 12.21 1.34
C ALA A 444 -40.03 13.29 1.68
N LEU A 445 -39.88 14.51 1.15
CA LEU A 445 -40.85 15.59 1.37
C LEU A 445 -42.21 15.32 0.70
N GLU A 446 -42.24 14.57 -0.40
CA GLU A 446 -43.47 14.23 -1.13
C GLU A 446 -44.22 13.02 -0.55
N GLN A 447 -43.52 12.04 0.03
CA GLN A 447 -44.12 10.75 0.43
C GLN A 447 -44.26 10.58 1.95
N LEU A 448 -43.55 11.38 2.75
CA LEU A 448 -43.66 11.34 4.21
C LEU A 448 -44.70 12.34 4.72
N GLN A 449 -45.38 11.95 5.79
CA GLN A 449 -46.29 12.83 6.51
C GLN A 449 -45.53 13.91 7.27
N PRO A 450 -46.16 15.05 7.59
CA PRO A 450 -45.56 16.14 8.39
C PRO A 450 -44.76 15.67 9.62
N GLU A 451 -45.32 14.76 10.41
CA GLU A 451 -44.73 14.25 11.65
C GLU A 451 -43.53 13.32 11.37
N GLU A 452 -43.59 12.57 10.27
CA GLU A 452 -42.50 11.71 9.80
C GLU A 452 -41.32 12.55 9.28
N ILE A 453 -41.60 13.67 8.61
CA ILE A 453 -40.61 14.65 8.18
C ILE A 453 -39.95 15.31 9.40
N ASP A 454 -40.73 15.66 10.43
CA ASP A 454 -40.20 16.26 11.65
C ASP A 454 -39.26 15.31 12.38
N TRP A 455 -39.60 14.02 12.47
CA TRP A 455 -38.70 13.02 13.04
C TRP A 455 -37.42 12.85 12.22
N LEU A 456 -37.54 12.80 10.89
CA LEU A 456 -36.38 12.69 10.00
C LEU A 456 -35.43 13.88 10.15
N ILE A 457 -35.96 15.10 10.26
CA ILE A 457 -35.18 16.32 10.51
C ILE A 457 -34.55 16.28 11.91
N ALA A 458 -35.32 15.89 12.93
CA ALA A 458 -34.83 15.79 14.30
C ALA A 458 -33.69 14.78 14.44
N HIS A 459 -33.75 13.65 13.72
CA HIS A 459 -32.70 12.65 13.63
C HIS A 459 -31.40 13.23 13.05
N GLU A 460 -31.47 13.96 11.95
CA GLU A 460 -30.28 14.61 11.37
C GLU A 460 -29.72 15.69 12.31
N LEU A 461 -30.57 16.52 12.93
CA LEU A 461 -30.16 17.51 13.91
C LEU A 461 -29.48 16.87 15.14
N ALA A 462 -29.95 15.70 15.57
CA ALA A 462 -29.32 14.94 16.65
C ALA A 462 -27.86 14.56 16.32
N HIS A 463 -27.56 14.16 15.07
CA HIS A 463 -26.18 13.90 14.65
C HIS A 463 -25.28 15.13 14.78
N GLN A 464 -25.81 16.33 14.51
CA GLN A 464 -25.07 17.58 14.66
C GLN A 464 -24.91 17.96 16.13
N LYS A 465 -25.98 17.90 16.94
CA LYS A 465 -25.95 18.21 18.38
C LYS A 465 -24.95 17.33 19.14
N LEU A 466 -24.93 16.03 18.84
CA LEU A 466 -24.05 15.06 19.49
C LEU A 466 -22.64 15.00 18.88
N GLY A 467 -22.38 15.81 17.84
CA GLY A 467 -21.08 15.92 17.20
C GLY A 467 -20.61 14.66 16.48
N HIS A 468 -21.54 13.80 16.04
CA HIS A 468 -21.24 12.50 15.40
C HIS A 468 -20.30 12.65 14.20
N LEU A 469 -20.55 13.64 13.35
CA LEU A 469 -19.71 13.91 12.18
C LEU A 469 -18.29 14.36 12.59
N ARG A 470 -18.16 15.22 13.61
CA ARG A 470 -16.86 15.70 14.11
C ARG A 470 -16.05 14.57 14.75
N LYS A 471 -16.68 13.74 15.59
CA LYS A 471 -16.08 12.55 16.19
C LYS A 471 -15.52 11.63 15.10
N LEU A 472 -16.35 11.27 14.10
CA LEU A 472 -15.95 10.41 13.00
C LEU A 472 -14.84 11.02 12.13
N GLN A 473 -14.86 12.33 11.89
CA GLN A 473 -13.80 13.02 11.14
C GLN A 473 -12.46 12.94 11.85
N ILE A 474 -12.40 13.27 13.15
CA ILE A 474 -11.17 13.19 13.95
C ILE A 474 -10.64 11.76 13.97
N LEU A 475 -11.50 10.79 14.24
CA LEU A 475 -11.12 9.37 14.25
C LEU A 475 -10.66 8.88 12.87
N SER A 476 -11.22 9.40 11.78
CA SER A 476 -10.81 9.00 10.42
C SER A 476 -9.39 9.49 10.08
N TYR A 477 -8.90 10.56 10.70
CA TYR A 477 -7.55 11.07 10.48
C TYR A 477 -6.49 10.41 11.36
N LEU A 478 -6.88 9.76 12.47
CA LEU A 478 -5.92 9.18 13.40
C LEU A 478 -5.03 8.10 12.76
N PRO A 479 -5.56 7.11 12.00
CA PRO A 479 -4.71 6.16 11.27
C PRO A 479 -3.77 6.85 10.29
N MET A 480 -4.25 7.91 9.63
CA MET A 480 -3.45 8.66 8.66
C MET A 480 -2.27 9.34 9.36
N GLY A 481 -2.46 9.94 10.54
CA GLY A 481 -1.38 10.51 11.34
C GLY A 481 -0.36 9.46 11.78
N ILE A 482 -0.82 8.30 12.28
CA ILE A 482 0.06 7.21 12.72
C ILE A 482 0.93 6.68 11.55
N ILE A 483 0.41 6.71 10.32
CA ILE A 483 1.14 6.23 9.13
C ILE A 483 2.04 7.32 8.55
N LEU A 484 1.51 8.54 8.38
CA LEU A 484 2.19 9.61 7.67
C LEU A 484 3.28 10.30 8.50
N ILE A 485 3.13 10.41 9.83
CA ILE A 485 4.14 11.10 10.67
C ILE A 485 5.47 10.33 10.67
N PRO A 486 5.52 9.00 10.92
CA PRO A 486 6.76 8.25 10.81
C PRO A 486 7.31 8.23 9.38
N ALA A 487 6.44 8.13 8.38
CA ALA A 487 6.85 8.18 6.97
C ALA A 487 7.50 9.53 6.62
N ALA A 488 6.93 10.65 7.09
CA ALA A 488 7.47 11.99 6.91
C ALA A 488 8.79 12.18 7.67
N ALA A 489 8.90 11.71 8.91
CA ALA A 489 10.15 11.75 9.67
C ALA A 489 11.27 10.95 8.97
N LEU A 490 10.94 9.78 8.41
CA LEU A 490 11.87 8.98 7.62
C LEU A 490 12.27 9.67 6.29
N LEU A 491 11.32 10.37 5.65
CA LEU A 491 11.58 11.19 4.46
C LEU A 491 12.54 12.35 4.76
N MET A 492 12.33 13.06 5.87
CA MET A 492 13.12 14.24 6.23
C MET A 492 14.55 13.90 6.68
N ASN A 493 14.77 12.73 7.27
CA ASN A 493 16.09 12.33 7.80
C ASN A 493 17.05 11.75 6.73
N GLY A 494 16.73 11.80 5.43
CA GLY A 494 17.61 11.33 4.34
C GLY A 494 17.95 9.82 4.35
N SER A 495 17.47 9.08 5.36
CA SER A 495 17.71 7.65 5.60
C SER A 495 16.96 6.73 4.61
N PHE A 496 16.43 7.33 3.53
CA PHE A 496 15.58 6.73 2.52
C PHE A 496 16.36 5.89 1.50
N ILE A 497 17.62 6.23 1.24
CA ILE A 497 18.35 5.70 0.07
C ILE A 497 18.72 4.23 0.30
N GLY A 498 17.81 3.34 -0.10
CA GLY A 498 18.01 1.89 -0.12
C GLY A 498 17.36 1.13 1.03
N ASN A 499 16.55 1.78 1.89
CA ASN A 499 15.81 1.07 2.93
C ASN A 499 14.38 0.70 2.46
N PRO A 500 14.14 -0.57 2.13
CA PRO A 500 12.85 -1.06 1.64
C PRO A 500 11.71 -0.92 2.66
N LEU A 501 12.01 -0.91 3.96
CA LEU A 501 11.01 -0.75 5.02
C LEU A 501 10.36 0.64 4.98
N VAL A 502 11.01 1.62 4.39
CA VAL A 502 10.46 2.98 4.29
C VAL A 502 9.47 3.09 3.13
N LEU A 503 9.68 2.31 2.05
CA LEU A 503 8.73 2.22 0.94
C LEU A 503 7.56 1.28 1.24
N LEU A 504 7.84 0.17 1.94
CA LEU A 504 6.85 -0.87 2.26
C LEU A 504 6.10 -0.62 3.57
N GLY A 505 6.72 0.11 4.50
CA GLY A 505 6.20 0.41 5.83
C GLY A 505 4.84 1.10 5.79
N PRO A 506 4.66 2.18 5.01
CA PRO A 506 3.35 2.83 4.89
C PRO A 506 2.27 1.90 4.37
N PHE A 507 2.60 1.04 3.40
CA PHE A 507 1.65 0.08 2.83
C PHE A 507 1.21 -0.99 3.84
N LEU A 508 2.18 -1.55 4.57
CA LEU A 508 1.94 -2.51 5.64
C LEU A 508 1.19 -1.87 6.81
N ALA A 509 1.52 -0.62 7.15
CA ALA A 509 0.85 0.15 8.19
C ALA A 509 -0.59 0.49 7.80
N VAL A 510 -0.87 0.84 6.53
CA VAL A 510 -2.25 0.98 6.05
C VAL A 510 -3.02 -0.32 6.26
N MET A 511 -2.47 -1.48 5.88
CA MET A 511 -3.17 -2.75 6.05
C MET A 511 -3.42 -3.12 7.52
N VAL A 512 -2.41 -3.00 8.37
CA VAL A 512 -2.49 -3.41 9.78
C VAL A 512 -3.31 -2.42 10.61
N ILE A 513 -3.30 -1.12 10.28
CA ILE A 513 -3.98 -0.10 11.08
C ILE A 513 -5.39 0.16 10.53
N THR A 514 -5.55 0.37 9.22
CA THR A 514 -6.85 0.82 8.67
C THR A 514 -7.91 -0.26 8.69
N VAL A 515 -7.55 -1.54 8.55
CA VAL A 515 -8.52 -2.65 8.55
C VAL A 515 -9.17 -2.82 9.94
N PRO A 516 -8.42 -3.00 11.05
CA PRO A 516 -8.99 -3.00 12.41
C PRO A 516 -9.73 -1.70 12.75
N TRP A 517 -9.16 -0.56 12.34
CA TRP A 517 -9.78 0.74 12.58
C TRP A 517 -11.13 0.88 11.89
N GLY A 518 -11.28 0.33 10.69
CA GLY A 518 -12.54 0.25 9.97
C GLY A 518 -13.64 -0.43 10.78
N PHE A 519 -13.34 -1.51 11.52
CA PHE A 519 -14.33 -2.15 12.40
C PHE A 519 -14.76 -1.24 13.56
N THR A 520 -13.81 -0.49 14.14
CA THR A 520 -14.08 0.48 15.21
C THR A 520 -15.00 1.60 14.71
N ILE A 521 -14.69 2.19 13.56
CA ILE A 521 -15.52 3.22 12.91
C ILE A 521 -16.93 2.69 12.64
N ARG A 522 -17.07 1.46 12.15
CA ARG A 522 -18.38 0.83 11.91
C ARG A 522 -19.18 0.68 13.20
N ARG A 523 -18.55 0.25 14.30
CA ARG A 523 -19.21 0.12 15.61
C ARG A 523 -19.70 1.47 16.13
N MET A 524 -18.87 2.51 16.01
CA MET A 524 -19.24 3.86 16.44
C MET A 524 -20.38 4.45 15.59
N ARG A 525 -20.34 4.27 14.27
CA ARG A 525 -21.45 4.68 13.39
C ARG A 525 -22.77 4.07 13.83
N ARG A 526 -22.80 2.78 14.17
CA ARG A 526 -24.01 2.12 14.68
C ARG A 526 -24.51 2.70 16.01
N ALA A 527 -23.62 2.98 16.95
CA ALA A 527 -24.00 3.59 18.22
C ALA A 527 -24.62 4.98 18.02
N HIS A 528 -24.04 5.78 17.14
CA HIS A 528 -24.52 7.13 16.82
C HIS A 528 -25.96 7.15 16.25
N GLU A 529 -26.39 6.10 15.53
CA GLU A 529 -27.78 5.99 15.03
C GLU A 529 -28.78 5.81 16.17
N PHE A 530 -28.47 4.97 17.16
CA PHE A 530 -29.34 4.78 18.34
C PHE A 530 -29.42 6.05 19.20
N GLU A 531 -28.28 6.75 19.36
CA GLU A 531 -28.25 8.04 20.06
C GLU A 531 -29.08 9.11 19.32
N ALA A 532 -29.01 9.12 17.98
CA ALA A 532 -29.79 10.03 17.15
C ALA A 532 -31.28 9.71 17.16
N ASP A 533 -31.67 8.44 17.05
CA ASP A 533 -33.07 7.99 17.15
C ASP A 533 -33.71 8.38 18.47
N ARG A 534 -32.98 8.17 19.57
CA ARG A 534 -33.45 8.53 20.90
C ARG A 534 -33.70 10.03 21.02
N LEU A 535 -32.72 10.86 20.64
CA LEU A 535 -32.87 12.31 20.72
C LEU A 535 -33.96 12.83 19.77
N ALA A 536 -34.14 12.20 18.60
CA ALA A 536 -35.21 12.54 17.67
C ALA A 536 -36.60 12.29 18.27
N VAL A 537 -36.82 11.11 18.88
CA VAL A 537 -38.08 10.78 19.57
C VAL A 537 -38.32 11.71 20.75
N GLU A 538 -37.30 12.01 21.56
CA GLU A 538 -37.40 12.97 22.67
C GLU A 538 -37.75 14.38 22.18
N THR A 539 -37.28 14.78 20.98
CA THR A 539 -37.52 16.11 20.39
C THR A 539 -38.90 16.24 19.77
N THR A 540 -39.37 15.24 19.04
CA THR A 540 -40.67 15.27 18.37
C THR A 540 -41.81 14.92 19.30
N GLY A 541 -41.57 14.09 20.32
CA GLY A 541 -42.60 13.55 21.20
C GLY A 541 -43.51 12.52 20.51
N ASP A 542 -43.21 12.13 19.27
CA ASP A 542 -44.00 11.16 18.50
C ASP A 542 -43.11 10.00 18.03
N ARG A 543 -43.18 8.92 18.81
CA ARG A 543 -42.46 7.68 18.54
C ARG A 543 -43.03 6.92 17.34
N GLU A 544 -44.35 6.92 17.15
CA GLU A 544 -44.98 6.16 16.08
C GLU A 544 -44.70 6.79 14.72
N ALA A 545 -44.70 8.13 14.64
CA ALA A 545 -44.22 8.85 13.46
C ALA A 545 -42.76 8.51 13.16
N GLY A 546 -41.89 8.41 14.17
CA GLY A 546 -40.50 7.99 13.98
C GLY A 546 -40.34 6.56 13.48
N ILE A 547 -41.09 5.61 14.05
CA ILE A 547 -41.09 4.22 13.58
C ILE A 547 -41.62 4.12 12.14
N SER A 548 -42.67 4.87 11.82
CA SER A 548 -43.25 4.93 10.48
C SER A 548 -42.28 5.55 9.48
N ALA A 549 -41.67 6.68 9.82
CA ALA A 549 -40.64 7.34 9.03
C ALA A 549 -39.46 6.40 8.77
N LEU A 550 -38.91 5.76 9.81
CA LEU A 550 -37.80 4.82 9.69
C LEU A 550 -38.16 3.62 8.79
N ARG A 551 -39.38 3.08 8.91
CA ARG A 551 -39.84 1.99 8.03
C ARG A 551 -39.89 2.47 6.59
N LYS A 552 -40.57 3.59 6.32
CA LYS A 552 -40.71 4.13 4.96
C LYS A 552 -39.36 4.51 4.35
N THR A 553 -38.51 5.24 5.07
CA THR A 553 -37.20 5.65 4.55
C THR A 553 -36.30 4.45 4.33
N THR A 554 -36.27 3.47 5.25
CA THR A 554 -35.38 2.32 5.09
C THR A 554 -35.89 1.34 4.04
N LEU A 555 -37.21 1.11 3.91
CA LEU A 555 -37.79 0.28 2.84
C LEU A 555 -37.53 0.88 1.45
N ASN A 556 -37.27 2.19 1.41
CA ASN A 556 -37.16 2.98 0.19
C ASN A 556 -35.72 3.46 -0.11
N ASP A 557 -34.72 3.06 0.70
CA ASP A 557 -33.29 3.38 0.51
C ASP A 557 -32.63 2.42 -0.52
N ALA A 558 -31.68 2.92 -1.32
CA ALA A 558 -30.97 2.24 -2.42
C ALA A 558 -29.99 1.12 -2.00
N SER A 559 -30.01 0.67 -0.74
CA SER A 559 -29.27 -0.52 -0.30
C SER A 559 -30.23 -1.60 0.18
N PRO A 560 -30.71 -2.44 -0.74
CA PRO A 560 -31.69 -3.44 -0.41
C PRO A 560 -31.01 -4.70 0.16
N GLY A 561 -31.13 -4.90 1.45
CA GLY A 561 -30.70 -6.00 2.32
C GLY A 561 -30.49 -5.59 3.78
N ILE A 562 -30.94 -4.40 4.18
CA ILE A 562 -30.58 -3.64 5.38
C ILE A 562 -31.45 -4.01 6.59
N HIS A 563 -32.64 -4.61 6.40
CA HIS A 563 -33.60 -4.78 7.51
C HIS A 563 -33.32 -5.94 8.47
N ASP A 564 -32.36 -6.83 8.16
CA ASP A 564 -32.06 -8.03 8.95
C ASP A 564 -30.55 -8.24 9.23
N THR A 565 -29.69 -7.33 8.75
CA THR A 565 -28.24 -7.47 8.91
C THR A 565 -27.57 -6.16 9.30
N ASP A 566 -26.71 -6.21 10.32
CA ASP A 566 -25.78 -5.12 10.65
C ASP A 566 -24.94 -4.77 9.41
N VAL A 567 -25.31 -3.71 8.71
CA VAL A 567 -24.51 -3.15 7.62
C VAL A 567 -23.37 -2.28 8.18
N SER A 568 -22.42 -1.91 7.32
CA SER A 568 -21.24 -1.14 7.73
C SER A 568 -21.57 0.25 8.28
N THR A 569 -22.76 0.79 8.04
CA THR A 569 -23.13 2.18 8.40
C THR A 569 -24.35 2.29 9.31
N HIS A 570 -25.35 1.41 9.21
CA HIS A 570 -26.56 1.44 10.05
C HIS A 570 -26.78 0.12 10.79
N PRO A 571 -27.31 0.14 12.03
CA PRO A 571 -27.81 -1.06 12.70
C PRO A 571 -29.02 -1.65 11.98
N ASP A 572 -29.34 -2.88 12.32
CA ASP A 572 -30.60 -3.55 11.98
C ASP A 572 -31.81 -2.64 12.34
N VAL A 573 -32.73 -2.46 11.38
CA VAL A 573 -33.96 -1.67 11.56
C VAL A 573 -34.83 -2.23 12.68
N THR A 574 -34.90 -3.55 12.80
CA THR A 574 -35.67 -4.21 13.87
C THR A 574 -35.07 -3.86 15.24
N ALA A 575 -33.74 -3.78 15.34
CA ALA A 575 -33.07 -3.36 16.56
C ALA A 575 -33.32 -1.88 16.88
N ARG A 576 -33.32 -0.99 15.88
CA ARG A 576 -33.66 0.43 16.05
C ARG A 576 -35.10 0.63 16.50
N ILE A 577 -36.06 -0.03 15.85
CA ILE A 577 -37.48 0.00 16.25
C ILE A 577 -37.66 -0.55 17.66
N GLY A 578 -36.97 -1.65 18.00
CA GLY A 578 -36.99 -2.21 19.35
C GLY A 578 -36.47 -1.22 20.39
N ALA A 579 -35.37 -0.52 20.10
CA ALA A 579 -34.83 0.51 20.96
C ALA A 579 -35.78 1.72 21.11
N MET A 580 -36.38 2.19 20.01
CA MET A 580 -37.35 3.28 20.04
C MET A 580 -38.59 2.91 20.86
N ARG A 581 -39.09 1.67 20.75
CA ARG A 581 -40.23 1.17 21.55
C ARG A 581 -39.93 1.04 23.04
N ALA A 582 -38.66 0.95 23.42
CA ALA A 582 -38.22 0.87 24.81
C ALA A 582 -38.01 2.26 25.46
N LEU A 583 -38.06 3.34 24.67
CA LEU A 583 -38.20 4.72 25.14
C LEU A 583 -39.66 4.97 25.51
#